data_AF-E2DQG4-F1
#
_entry.id   AF-E2DQG4-F1
#
_cell.length_a   1.000
_cell.length_b   1.000
_cell.length_c   1.000
_cell.angle_alpha   90.00
_cell.angle_beta   90.00
_cell.angle_gamma   90.00
#
_symmetry.space_group_name_H-M   'P 1'
#
loop_
_entity.id
_entity.type
_entity.pdbx_description
1 polymer ?
#
loop_
_entity_poly.entity_id
_entity_poly.type
_entity_poly.pdbx_seq_one_letter_code
_entity_poly.pdbx_strand_id
1 'polypeptide(L)'
;MVHPATGYSVVRSLSEAPNYASTIANILKQDHPNAKLHHKRSNANISMQAWDTLWPQERKRQRAFFLFGLALILQLDIEGIRTFFHTFFRLPSWMWQGFLGSTLSSADLVVFAFYMFFIAPNDMRMCLVRHLVSDPTGATMIRTYLTL
;
A
#
# COMPACT_ATOMS: atom_id res chain seq x y z
N MET A 1 2.14 -8.94 -0.09
CA MET A 1 1.61 -8.98 -1.46
C MET A 1 0.09 -9.03 -1.54
N VAL A 2 -0.65 -9.22 -0.44
CA VAL A 2 -2.12 -9.19 -0.44
C VAL A 2 -2.64 -7.76 -0.39
N HIS A 3 -3.67 -7.43 -1.17
CA HIS A 3 -4.48 -6.23 -0.95
C HIS A 3 -5.29 -6.40 0.35
N PRO A 4 -5.04 -5.61 1.41
CA PRO A 4 -5.67 -5.83 2.71
C PRO A 4 -7.21 -5.86 2.67
N ALA A 5 -7.84 -4.91 1.98
CA ALA A 5 -9.30 -4.83 1.93
C ALA A 5 -9.98 -5.88 1.04
N THR A 6 -9.39 -6.27 -0.10
CA THR A 6 -10.04 -7.19 -1.06
C THR A 6 -9.55 -8.64 -0.95
N GLY A 7 -8.43 -8.89 -0.27
CA GLY A 7 -7.80 -10.21 -0.19
C GLY A 7 -7.07 -10.65 -1.47
N TYR A 8 -7.05 -9.83 -2.54
CA TYR A 8 -6.39 -10.20 -3.78
C TYR A 8 -4.87 -10.27 -3.63
N SER A 9 -4.33 -11.45 -3.90
CA SER A 9 -2.90 -11.76 -3.74
C SER A 9 -2.27 -12.35 -5.02
N VAL A 10 -3.01 -13.21 -5.75
CA VAL A 10 -2.49 -13.97 -6.88
C VAL A 10 -2.01 -13.07 -8.02
N VAL A 11 -2.89 -12.21 -8.52
CA VAL A 11 -2.55 -11.27 -9.62
C VAL A 11 -1.36 -10.42 -9.24
N ARG A 12 -1.31 -9.96 -7.98
CA ARG A 12 -0.25 -9.10 -7.47
C ARG A 12 1.09 -9.84 -7.31
N SER A 13 1.08 -11.09 -6.88
CA SER A 13 2.29 -11.91 -6.83
C SER A 13 2.83 -12.18 -8.25
N LEU A 14 1.95 -12.50 -9.20
CA LEU A 14 2.32 -12.75 -10.59
C LEU A 14 2.86 -11.49 -11.29
N SER A 15 2.30 -10.31 -11.02
CA SER A 15 2.77 -9.06 -11.63
C SER A 15 4.15 -8.64 -11.13
N GLU A 16 4.49 -8.96 -9.88
CA GLU A 16 5.78 -8.60 -9.26
C GLU A 16 6.90 -9.61 -9.55
N ALA A 17 6.54 -10.87 -9.80
CA ALA A 17 7.50 -11.96 -9.98
C ALA A 17 8.57 -11.68 -11.07
N PRO A 18 8.23 -11.14 -12.26
CA PRO A 18 9.24 -10.87 -13.30
C PRO A 18 10.28 -9.82 -12.87
N ASN A 19 9.85 -8.73 -12.24
CA ASN A 19 10.75 -7.66 -11.78
C ASN A 19 11.65 -8.13 -10.63
N TYR A 20 11.08 -8.93 -9.73
CA TYR A 20 11.87 -9.53 -8.67
C TYR A 20 12.92 -10.51 -9.22
N ALA A 21 12.50 -11.41 -10.12
CA ALA A 21 13.39 -12.40 -10.73
C ALA A 21 14.52 -11.74 -11.52
N SER A 22 14.23 -10.67 -12.28
CA SER A 22 15.26 -9.93 -13.02
C SER A 22 16.28 -9.27 -12.09
N THR A 23 15.82 -8.70 -10.97
CA THR A 23 16.69 -8.11 -9.96
C THR A 23 17.61 -9.16 -9.34
N ILE A 24 17.06 -10.31 -8.94
CA ILE A 24 17.87 -11.42 -8.41
C ILE A 24 18.90 -11.91 -9.45
N ALA A 25 18.49 -12.07 -10.71
CA ALA A 25 19.39 -12.49 -11.77
C ALA A 25 20.54 -11.48 -11.99
N ASN A 26 20.27 -10.18 -11.89
CA ASN A 26 21.28 -9.13 -12.03
C ASN A 26 22.27 -9.13 -10.85
N ILE A 27 21.76 -9.26 -9.63
CA ILE A 27 22.58 -9.38 -8.42
C ILE A 27 23.55 -10.57 -8.56
N LEU A 28 23.04 -11.76 -8.94
CA LEU A 28 23.86 -12.96 -9.08
C LEU A 28 24.93 -12.83 -10.17
N LYS A 29 24.61 -12.16 -11.29
CA LYS A 29 25.60 -11.89 -12.35
C LYS A 29 26.74 -10.98 -11.90
N GLN A 30 26.45 -10.01 -11.03
CA GLN A 30 27.46 -9.07 -10.50
C GLN A 30 28.38 -9.70 -9.45
N ASP A 31 27.97 -10.83 -8.86
CA ASP A 31 28.73 -11.56 -7.82
C ASP A 31 29.76 -12.56 -8.41
N HIS A 32 29.80 -12.74 -9.73
CA HIS A 32 30.72 -13.65 -10.43
C HIS A 32 32.13 -13.01 -10.72
N PRO A 33 33.20 -13.82 -10.90
CA PRO A 33 34.42 -13.73 -10.09
C PRO A 33 35.66 -13.15 -10.80
N ASN A 34 35.61 -11.93 -11.35
CA ASN A 34 36.84 -11.19 -11.69
C ASN A 34 37.31 -10.25 -10.55
N ALA A 35 36.64 -10.27 -9.40
CA ALA A 35 36.94 -9.42 -8.23
C ALA A 35 37.32 -10.23 -6.98
N LYS A 36 38.08 -11.31 -7.14
CA LYS A 36 38.54 -12.22 -6.07
C LYS A 36 39.51 -11.59 -5.05
N LEU A 37 39.65 -10.26 -4.98
CA LEU A 37 40.68 -9.60 -4.16
C LEU A 37 40.18 -8.74 -3.00
N HIS A 38 38.87 -8.54 -2.79
CA HIS A 38 38.39 -7.80 -1.61
C HIS A 38 37.16 -8.44 -0.98
N HIS A 39 37.39 -9.54 -0.24
CA HIS A 39 36.40 -10.14 0.66
C HIS A 39 36.15 -9.24 1.88
N LYS A 40 35.43 -8.13 1.66
CA LYS A 40 34.70 -7.40 2.70
C LYS A 40 33.49 -6.67 2.12
N ARG A 41 32.85 -7.22 1.08
CA ARG A 41 31.58 -6.68 0.57
C ARG A 41 30.46 -7.35 1.35
N SER A 42 29.88 -6.58 2.26
CA SER A 42 28.85 -6.99 3.21
C SER A 42 27.66 -7.67 2.49
N ASN A 43 27.39 -8.94 2.79
CA ASN A 43 26.18 -9.67 2.39
C ASN A 43 24.88 -8.92 2.74
N ALA A 44 24.95 -7.94 3.65
CA ALA A 44 23.80 -7.11 4.03
C ALA A 44 23.19 -6.31 2.86
N ASN A 45 23.91 -6.08 1.75
CA ASN A 45 23.39 -5.24 0.65
C ASN A 45 22.49 -6.02 -0.34
N ILE A 46 22.74 -7.32 -0.55
CA ILE A 46 22.03 -8.11 -1.59
C ILE A 46 20.57 -8.35 -1.21
N SER A 47 20.32 -8.82 0.02
CA SER A 47 18.96 -9.07 0.50
C SER A 47 18.14 -7.77 0.60
N MET A 48 18.79 -6.63 0.91
CA MET A 48 18.15 -5.32 0.90
C MET A 48 17.75 -4.89 -0.51
N GLN A 49 18.61 -5.07 -1.52
CA GLN A 49 18.26 -4.75 -2.92
C GLN A 49 17.05 -5.56 -3.41
N ALA A 50 17.03 -6.86 -3.11
CA ALA A 50 15.89 -7.72 -3.41
C ALA A 50 14.62 -7.26 -2.66
N TRP A 51 14.75 -6.95 -1.38
CA TRP A 51 13.65 -6.45 -0.55
C TRP A 51 13.08 -5.13 -1.05
N ASP A 52 13.93 -4.16 -1.39
CA ASP A 52 13.51 -2.83 -1.84
C ASP A 52 12.84 -2.87 -3.22
N THR A 53 13.19 -3.88 -4.04
CA THR A 53 12.47 -4.16 -5.29
C THR A 53 11.03 -4.63 -5.02
N LEU A 54 10.81 -5.47 -4.01
CA LEU A 54 9.48 -5.93 -3.62
C LEU A 54 8.72 -4.95 -2.73
N TRP A 55 9.40 -4.08 -2.02
CA TRP A 55 8.81 -3.13 -1.09
C TRP A 55 9.39 -1.74 -1.28
N PRO A 56 9.22 -1.15 -2.49
CA PRO A 56 9.57 0.24 -2.70
C PRO A 56 8.70 1.14 -1.80
N GLN A 57 9.15 2.36 -1.55
CA GLN A 57 8.47 3.28 -0.64
C GLN A 57 7.02 3.53 -1.04
N GLU A 58 6.77 3.67 -2.34
CA GLU A 58 5.42 3.79 -2.90
C GLU A 58 4.48 2.66 -2.46
N ARG A 59 4.98 1.43 -2.49
CA ARG A 59 4.21 0.25 -2.09
C ARG A 59 3.96 0.20 -0.59
N LYS A 60 4.93 0.65 0.21
CA LYS A 60 4.76 0.78 1.66
C LYS A 60 3.64 1.78 1.97
N ARG A 61 3.58 2.92 1.26
CA ARG A 61 2.52 3.94 1.38
C ARG A 61 1.15 3.39 1.00
N GLN A 62 1.02 2.77 -0.17
CA GLN A 62 -0.23 2.12 -0.59
C GLN A 62 -0.71 1.08 0.43
N ARG A 63 0.20 0.20 0.89
CA ARG A 63 -0.14 -0.82 1.89
C ARG A 63 -0.61 -0.20 3.20
N ALA A 64 0.06 0.84 3.68
CA ALA A 64 -0.34 1.52 4.91
C ALA A 64 -1.73 2.16 4.78
N PHE A 65 -2.02 2.77 3.63
CA PHE A 65 -3.35 3.31 3.32
C PHE A 65 -4.44 2.22 3.34
N PHE A 66 -4.20 1.08 2.68
CA PHE A 66 -5.19 0.00 2.65
C PHE A 66 -5.40 -0.64 4.02
N LEU A 67 -4.37 -0.72 4.86
CA LEU A 67 -4.51 -1.19 6.24
C LEU A 67 -5.32 -0.22 7.10
N PHE A 68 -5.09 1.08 6.93
CA PHE A 68 -5.90 2.11 7.58
C PHE A 68 -7.38 1.99 7.21
N GLY A 69 -7.68 1.89 5.91
CA GLY A 69 -9.06 1.73 5.43
C GLY A 69 -9.72 0.41 5.88
N LEU A 70 -8.97 -0.70 5.88
CA LEU A 70 -9.47 -1.97 6.40
C LEU A 70 -9.80 -1.88 7.89
N ALA A 71 -8.89 -1.32 8.70
CA ALA A 71 -9.10 -1.15 10.14
C ALA A 71 -10.34 -0.30 10.43
N LEU A 72 -10.57 0.76 9.64
CA LEU A 72 -11.78 1.58 9.75
C LEU A 72 -13.04 0.74 9.49
N ILE A 73 -13.10 0.03 8.36
CA ILE A 73 -14.28 -0.75 7.95
C ILE A 73 -14.63 -1.80 9.00
N LEU A 74 -13.62 -2.43 9.62
CA LEU A 74 -13.82 -3.44 10.67
C LEU A 74 -14.41 -2.87 11.98
N GLN A 75 -14.34 -1.56 12.20
CA GLN A 75 -14.91 -0.89 13.37
C GLN A 75 -16.34 -0.38 13.14
N LEU A 76 -16.82 -0.37 11.90
CA LEU A 76 -18.16 0.11 11.55
C LEU A 76 -19.22 -0.94 11.86
N ASP A 77 -20.40 -0.48 12.26
CA ASP A 77 -21.61 -1.30 12.36
C ASP A 77 -22.26 -1.49 10.96
N ILE A 78 -23.39 -2.20 10.92
CA ILE A 78 -24.07 -2.52 9.65
C ILE A 78 -24.45 -1.26 8.87
N GLU A 79 -24.97 -0.23 9.55
CA GLU A 79 -25.35 1.03 8.92
C GLU A 79 -24.13 1.84 8.48
N GLY A 80 -23.06 1.88 9.29
CA GLY A 80 -21.80 2.50 8.93
C GLY A 80 -21.16 1.85 7.70
N ILE A 81 -21.14 0.52 7.61
CA ILE A 81 -20.63 -0.21 6.44
C ILE A 81 -21.44 0.13 5.18
N ARG A 82 -22.78 0.17 5.29
CA ARG A 82 -23.66 0.53 4.16
C ARG A 82 -23.38 1.95 3.69
N THR A 83 -23.27 2.89 4.62
CA THR A 83 -22.96 4.30 4.32
C THR A 83 -21.57 4.45 3.70
N PHE A 84 -20.58 3.71 4.21
CA PHE A 84 -19.22 3.70 3.67
C PHE A 84 -19.22 3.25 2.21
N PHE A 85 -19.80 2.08 1.91
CA PHE A 85 -19.77 1.55 0.54
C PHE A 85 -20.67 2.34 -0.42
N HIS A 86 -21.81 2.85 0.06
CA HIS A 86 -22.63 3.78 -0.72
C HIS A 86 -21.84 5.03 -1.12
N THR A 87 -21.07 5.61 -0.20
CA THR A 87 -20.19 6.76 -0.47
C THR A 87 -19.05 6.36 -1.41
N PHE A 88 -18.39 5.23 -1.17
CA PHE A 88 -17.28 4.69 -1.97
C PHE A 88 -17.65 4.52 -3.44
N PHE A 89 -18.80 3.91 -3.74
CA PHE A 89 -19.24 3.68 -5.11
C PHE A 89 -19.84 4.92 -5.80
N ARG A 90 -20.07 6.02 -5.08
CA ARG A 90 -20.44 7.32 -5.67
C ARG A 90 -19.25 8.08 -6.23
N LEU A 91 -18.02 7.67 -5.93
CA LEU A 91 -16.83 8.23 -6.56
C LEU A 91 -16.82 7.93 -8.07
N PRO A 92 -16.07 8.72 -8.86
CA PRO A 92 -15.81 8.39 -10.26
C PRO A 92 -15.35 6.94 -10.43
N SER A 93 -15.83 6.27 -11.48
CA SER A 93 -15.59 4.84 -11.71
C SER A 93 -14.11 4.46 -11.66
N TRP A 94 -13.27 5.24 -12.30
CA TRP A 94 -11.82 5.02 -12.34
C TRP A 94 -11.17 5.03 -10.95
N MET A 95 -11.70 5.81 -9.98
CA MET A 95 -11.15 5.89 -8.62
C MET A 95 -11.44 4.61 -7.84
N TRP A 96 -12.71 4.21 -7.74
CA TRP A 96 -13.05 3.02 -6.96
C TRP A 96 -12.59 1.72 -7.65
N GLN A 97 -12.59 1.67 -8.98
CA GLN A 97 -12.00 0.55 -9.72
C GLN A 97 -10.50 0.46 -9.48
N GLY A 98 -9.80 1.59 -9.57
CA GLY A 98 -8.36 1.62 -9.33
C GLY A 98 -7.99 1.28 -7.90
N PHE A 99 -8.80 1.72 -6.93
CA PHE A 99 -8.65 1.35 -5.52
C PHE A 99 -8.71 -0.18 -5.36
N LEU A 100 -9.80 -0.81 -5.82
CA LEU A 100 -9.99 -2.27 -5.71
C LEU A 100 -8.94 -3.06 -6.50
N GLY A 101 -8.48 -2.52 -7.62
CA GLY A 101 -7.43 -3.09 -8.46
C GLY A 101 -6.01 -2.86 -7.95
N SER A 102 -5.80 -2.08 -6.89
CA SER A 102 -4.46 -1.61 -6.46
C SER A 102 -3.65 -0.92 -7.56
N THR A 103 -4.30 -0.20 -8.47
CA THR A 103 -3.62 0.52 -9.57
C THR A 103 -3.40 2.00 -9.29
N LEU A 104 -4.05 2.56 -8.26
CA LEU A 104 -3.86 3.94 -7.81
C LEU A 104 -2.47 4.13 -7.18
N SER A 105 -1.81 5.23 -7.49
CA SER A 105 -0.61 5.66 -6.76
C SER A 105 -0.96 6.11 -5.34
N SER A 106 0.04 6.27 -4.48
CA SER A 106 -0.12 6.81 -3.13
C SER A 106 -0.65 8.24 -3.16
N ALA A 107 -0.26 9.04 -4.16
CA ALA A 107 -0.82 10.36 -4.38
C ALA A 107 -2.31 10.29 -4.76
N ASP A 108 -2.68 9.39 -5.68
CA ASP A 108 -4.09 9.16 -6.05
C ASP A 108 -4.91 8.68 -4.86
N LEU A 109 -4.35 7.87 -3.96
CA LEU A 109 -5.02 7.42 -2.74
C LEU A 109 -5.27 8.57 -1.75
N VAL A 110 -4.36 9.54 -1.66
CA VAL A 110 -4.59 10.77 -0.88
C VAL A 110 -5.74 11.56 -1.48
N VAL A 111 -5.74 11.75 -2.81
CA VAL A 111 -6.85 12.41 -3.52
C VAL A 111 -8.16 11.65 -3.29
N PHE A 112 -8.15 10.34 -3.44
CA PHE A 112 -9.28 9.45 -3.15
C PHE A 112 -9.84 9.67 -1.74
N ALA A 113 -8.97 9.75 -0.72
CA ALA A 113 -9.38 10.00 0.66
C ALA A 113 -10.06 11.36 0.83
N PHE A 114 -9.53 12.40 0.19
CA PHE A 114 -10.16 13.72 0.20
C PHE A 114 -11.54 13.70 -0.44
N TYR A 115 -11.67 13.09 -1.62
CA TYR A 115 -12.98 12.95 -2.28
C TYR A 115 -13.97 12.21 -1.38
N MET A 116 -13.59 11.05 -0.85
CA MET A 116 -14.41 10.29 0.12
C MET A 116 -14.87 11.17 1.27
N PHE A 117 -13.95 11.92 1.89
CA PHE A 117 -14.27 12.79 3.03
C PHE A 117 -15.27 13.89 2.66
N PHE A 118 -15.11 14.52 1.49
CA PHE A 118 -16.00 15.60 1.05
C PHE A 118 -17.40 15.12 0.70
N ILE A 119 -17.57 13.92 0.13
CA ILE A 119 -18.91 13.41 -0.23
C ILE A 119 -19.58 12.60 0.89
N ALA A 120 -18.81 12.16 1.89
CA ALA A 120 -19.32 11.42 3.04
C ALA A 120 -20.27 12.27 3.91
N PRO A 121 -21.29 11.64 4.53
CA PRO A 121 -22.11 12.31 5.53
C PRO A 121 -21.31 12.60 6.83
N ASN A 122 -21.82 13.50 7.67
CA ASN A 122 -21.07 14.06 8.81
C ASN A 122 -20.70 13.01 9.88
N ASP A 123 -21.57 12.04 10.12
CA ASP A 123 -21.32 10.89 10.99
C ASP A 123 -20.10 10.09 10.51
N MET A 124 -20.02 9.79 9.21
CA MET A 124 -18.89 9.09 8.62
C MET A 124 -17.61 9.95 8.64
N ARG A 125 -17.71 11.26 8.43
CA ARG A 125 -16.56 12.17 8.57
C ARG A 125 -16.00 12.17 10.00
N MET A 126 -16.87 12.23 11.01
CA MET A 126 -16.43 12.14 12.41
C MET A 126 -15.76 10.81 12.70
N CYS A 127 -16.32 9.70 12.19
CA CYS A 127 -15.71 8.38 12.32
C CYS A 127 -14.31 8.35 11.69
N LEU A 128 -14.16 8.86 10.46
CA LEU A 128 -12.86 8.96 9.77
C LEU A 128 -11.83 9.75 10.56
N VAL A 129 -12.20 10.93 11.08
CA VAL A 129 -11.30 11.78 11.88
C VAL A 129 -10.92 11.10 13.19
N ARG A 130 -11.89 10.50 13.88
CA ARG A 130 -11.64 9.75 15.12
C ARG A 130 -10.69 8.59 14.87
N HIS A 131 -10.91 7.81 13.81
CA HIS A 131 -10.05 6.69 13.44
C HIS A 131 -8.63 7.15 13.09
N LEU A 132 -8.49 8.24 12.33
CA LEU A 132 -7.19 8.83 11.99
C LEU A 132 -6.36 9.22 13.21
N VAL A 133 -7.01 9.72 14.26
CA VAL A 133 -6.34 10.20 15.48
C VAL A 133 -6.12 9.09 16.51
N SER A 134 -7.08 8.19 16.68
CA SER A 134 -7.09 7.21 17.78
C SER A 134 -6.53 5.84 17.39
N ASP A 135 -6.60 5.44 16.12
CA ASP A 135 -6.14 4.13 15.69
C ASP A 135 -4.64 4.12 15.32
N PRO A 136 -3.85 3.13 15.76
CA PRO A 136 -2.43 3.04 15.43
C PRO A 136 -2.13 3.00 13.92
N THR A 137 -3.07 2.54 13.10
CA THR A 137 -2.94 2.54 11.64
C THR A 137 -2.91 3.95 11.06
N GLY A 138 -3.58 4.92 11.70
CA GLY A 138 -3.53 6.34 11.30
C GLY A 138 -2.13 6.93 11.43
N ALA A 139 -1.51 6.77 12.61
CA ALA A 139 -0.13 7.20 12.83
C ALA A 139 0.87 6.48 11.92
N THR A 140 0.69 5.17 11.72
CA THR A 140 1.52 4.35 10.82
C THR A 140 1.43 4.85 9.38
N MET A 141 0.22 5.13 8.90
CA MET A 141 -0.02 5.66 7.56
C MET A 141 0.68 7.01 7.38
N ILE A 142 0.41 7.99 8.26
CA ILE A 142 1.01 9.32 8.17
C ILE A 142 2.54 9.23 8.14
N ARG A 143 3.14 8.47 9.07
CA ARG A 143 4.59 8.28 9.11
C ARG A 143 5.12 7.69 7.80
N THR A 144 4.45 6.70 7.24
CA THR A 144 4.87 6.05 5.99
C THR A 144 4.80 7.00 4.79
N TYR A 145 3.79 7.88 4.76
CA TYR A 145 3.67 8.91 3.72
C TYR A 145 4.75 9.98 3.83
N LEU A 146 5.17 10.35 5.04
CA LEU A 146 6.21 11.36 5.29
C LEU A 146 7.64 10.85 5.15
N THR A 147 7.88 9.53 5.19
CA THR A 147 9.20 8.97 4.91
C THR A 147 9.58 9.22 3.44
N LEU A 148 10.70 9.92 3.24
CA LEU A 148 11.34 10.18 1.94
C LEU A 148 12.01 8.92 1.39
#